data_AF-A0A7J2UUB2-F1
#
_entry.id   AF-A0A7J2UUB2-F1
#
_cell.length_a   1.000
_cell.length_b   1.000
_cell.length_c   1.000
_cell.angle_alpha   90.00
_cell.angle_beta   90.00
_cell.angle_gamma   90.00
#
_symmetry.space_group_name_H-M   'P 1'
#
loop_
_entity.id
_entity.type
_entity.pdbx_description
1 polymer ?
#
loop_
_entity_poly.entity_id
_entity_poly.type
_entity_poly.pdbx_seq_one_letter_code
_entity_poly.pdbx_strand_id
1 'polypeptide(L)'
;MNRIKVINDVSELVPLLRTVDTDVKKEVFKKLSTDWFTTEQIEEEFGEEGVEAIMFFEKMKLVESRWQGEVPPIKAFHAYYNS
;
A
#
# COMPACT_ATOMS: atom_id res chain seq x y z
N MET A 1 -7.77 -14.22 -5.71
CA MET A 1 -6.61 -14.85 -6.41
C MET A 1 -5.37 -14.41 -5.66
N ASN A 2 -4.70 -15.30 -4.93
CA ASN A 2 -3.50 -14.93 -4.17
C ASN A 2 -2.35 -14.68 -5.15
N ARG A 3 -1.84 -13.45 -5.14
CA ARG A 3 -0.65 -13.09 -5.93
C ARG A 3 0.59 -13.43 -5.10
N ILE A 4 1.40 -14.35 -5.61
CA ILE A 4 2.64 -14.79 -4.96
C ILE A 4 3.80 -14.02 -5.60
N LYS A 5 4.51 -13.21 -4.80
CA LYS A 5 5.78 -12.61 -5.22
C LYS A 5 6.92 -13.57 -4.88
N VAL A 6 7.55 -14.14 -5.90
CA VAL A 6 8.76 -14.96 -5.74
C VAL A 6 9.93 -14.03 -5.46
N ILE A 7 10.60 -14.24 -4.33
CA ILE A 7 11.79 -13.48 -3.92
C ILE A 7 13.03 -14.26 -4.34
N ASN A 8 13.87 -13.64 -5.16
CA ASN A 8 15.07 -14.29 -5.70
C ASN A 8 16.34 -13.91 -4.92
N ASP A 9 16.32 -12.77 -4.22
CA ASP A 9 17.44 -12.29 -3.42
C ASP A 9 16.98 -11.79 -2.04
N VAL A 10 17.81 -12.00 -1.00
CA VAL A 10 17.50 -11.61 0.39
C VAL A 10 17.31 -10.09 0.52
N SER A 11 17.96 -9.29 -0.32
CA SER A 11 17.79 -7.84 -0.36
C SER A 11 16.37 -7.40 -0.75
N GLU A 12 15.59 -8.24 -1.45
CA GLU A 12 14.18 -7.96 -1.77
C GLU A 12 13.25 -8.07 -0.54
N LEU A 13 13.74 -8.64 0.57
CA LEU A 13 13.03 -8.65 1.86
C LEU A 13 13.17 -7.33 2.61
N VAL A 14 14.24 -6.57 2.39
CA VAL A 14 14.49 -5.30 3.10
C VAL A 14 13.32 -4.31 2.94
N PRO A 15 12.74 -4.11 1.74
CA PRO A 15 11.56 -3.27 1.55
C PRO A 15 10.32 -3.74 2.32
N LEU A 16 10.12 -5.07 2.39
CA LEU A 16 9.01 -5.67 3.14
C LEU A 16 9.17 -5.42 4.63
N LEU A 17 10.38 -5.53 5.17
CA LEU A 17 10.64 -5.22 6.57
C LEU A 17 10.45 -3.72 6.86
N ARG A 18 10.73 -2.85 5.88
CA ARG A 18 10.49 -1.41 5.98
C ARG A 18 9.03 -0.98 5.80
N THR A 19 8.10 -1.88 5.49
CA THR A 19 6.67 -1.51 5.54
C THR A 19 6.09 -1.50 6.94
N VAL A 20 6.80 -2.08 7.90
CA VAL A 20 6.38 -2.16 9.30
C VAL A 20 7.34 -1.42 10.23
N ASP A 21 8.17 -0.54 9.68
CA ASP A 21 9.17 0.23 10.44
C ASP A 21 8.58 1.38 11.27
N THR A 22 7.39 1.87 10.88
CA THR A 22 6.61 2.85 11.66
C THR A 22 5.19 2.36 11.90
N ASP A 23 4.57 2.83 13.00
CA ASP A 23 3.20 2.50 13.34
C ASP A 23 2.23 2.94 12.24
N VAL A 24 2.45 4.12 11.64
CA VAL A 24 1.64 4.63 10.53
C VAL A 24 1.71 3.72 9.30
N LYS A 25 2.91 3.36 8.84
CA LYS A 25 3.05 2.46 7.68
C LYS A 25 2.43 1.10 7.92
N LYS A 26 2.58 0.57 9.14
CA LYS A 26 1.99 -0.71 9.53
C LYS A 26 0.46 -0.66 9.47
N GLU A 27 -0.16 0.36 10.05
CA GLU A 27 -1.62 0.50 10.03
C GLU A 27 -2.16 0.81 8.62
N VAL A 28 -1.48 1.66 7.84
CA VAL A 28 -1.82 1.90 6.42
C VAL A 28 -1.73 0.61 5.61
N PHE A 29 -0.64 -0.17 5.76
CA PHE A 29 -0.47 -1.42 5.04
C PHE A 29 -1.52 -2.46 5.42
N LYS A 30 -1.87 -2.55 6.70
CA LYS A 30 -2.96 -3.41 7.19
C LYS A 30 -4.31 -3.00 6.62
N LYS A 31 -4.58 -1.70 6.54
CA LYS A 31 -5.80 -1.16 5.95
C LYS A 31 -5.90 -1.51 4.46
N LEU A 32 -4.83 -1.22 3.70
CA LEU A 32 -4.73 -1.58 2.28
C LEU A 32 -4.78 -3.09 2.00
N SER A 33 -4.50 -3.93 3.00
CA SER A 33 -4.62 -5.39 2.90
C SER A 33 -6.05 -5.90 3.11
N THR A 34 -6.97 -5.04 3.56
CA THR A 34 -8.37 -5.41 3.81
C THR A 34 -9.24 -5.08 2.60
N ASP A 35 -9.09 -3.89 2.03
CA ASP A 35 -9.92 -3.39 0.94
C ASP A 35 -9.22 -2.28 0.15
N TRP A 36 -9.89 -1.77 -0.90
CA TRP A 36 -9.39 -0.66 -1.72
C TRP A 36 -9.60 0.68 -1.03
N PHE A 37 -8.53 1.46 -0.84
CA PHE A 37 -8.59 2.80 -0.24
C PHE A 37 -7.96 3.86 -1.14
N THR A 38 -8.55 5.05 -1.20
CA THR A 38 -7.99 6.18 -1.96
C THR A 38 -6.90 6.90 -1.17
N THR A 39 -6.04 7.66 -1.86
CA THR A 39 -5.06 8.52 -1.18
C THR A 39 -5.73 9.46 -0.19
N GLU A 40 -6.87 10.06 -0.57
CA GLU A 40 -7.63 11.01 0.25
C GLU A 40 -8.13 10.38 1.55
N GLN A 41 -8.63 9.13 1.49
CA GLN A 41 -9.09 8.41 2.68
C GLN A 41 -7.96 8.11 3.66
N ILE A 42 -6.76 7.79 3.13
CA ILE A 42 -5.59 7.52 3.95
C ILE A 42 -5.00 8.82 4.50
N GLU A 43 -5.01 9.90 3.73
CA GLU A 43 -4.60 11.23 4.18
C GLU A 43 -5.50 11.76 5.30
N GLU A 44 -6.82 11.55 5.20
CA GLU A 44 -7.78 11.98 6.23
C GLU A 44 -7.55 11.27 7.58
N GLU A 45 -7.11 10.01 7.57
CA GLU A 45 -6.96 9.19 8.77
C GLU A 45 -5.52 9.18 9.33
N PHE A 46 -4.52 9.22 8.46
CA PHE A 46 -3.09 9.09 8.82
C PHE A 46 -2.27 10.35 8.51
N GLY A 47 -2.86 11.37 7.90
CA GLY A 47 -2.17 12.60 7.52
C GLY A 47 -1.15 12.39 6.41
N GLU A 48 -0.22 13.34 6.30
CA GLU A 48 0.83 13.37 5.29
C GLU A 48 1.74 12.11 5.34
N GLU A 49 2.00 11.57 6.54
CA GLU A 49 2.76 10.33 6.72
C GLU A 49 2.08 9.12 6.05
N GLY A 50 0.75 9.09 6.01
CA GLY A 50 0.00 8.04 5.32
C GLY A 50 0.17 8.11 3.80
N VAL A 51 0.20 9.32 3.24
CA VAL A 51 0.44 9.55 1.81
C VAL A 51 1.86 9.14 1.43
N GLU A 52 2.86 9.51 2.24
CA GLU A 52 4.24 9.07 2.05
C GLU A 52 4.38 7.54 2.11
N ALA A 53 3.65 6.88 3.02
CA ALA A 53 3.61 5.42 3.12
C ALA A 53 3.06 4.77 1.84
N ILE A 54 1.95 5.28 1.28
CA ILE A 54 1.40 4.80 0.01
C ILE A 54 2.41 4.94 -1.12
N MET A 55 3.05 6.11 -1.25
CA MET A 55 4.06 6.34 -2.28
C MET A 55 5.25 5.38 -2.16
N PHE A 56 5.67 5.09 -0.92
CA PHE A 56 6.69 4.07 -0.65
C PHE A 56 6.22 2.68 -1.11
N PHE A 57 5.02 2.26 -0.73
CA PHE A 57 4.48 0.95 -1.12
C PHE A 57 4.32 0.81 -2.63
N GLU A 58 3.90 1.86 -3.34
CA GLU A 58 3.80 1.88 -4.79
C GLU A 58 5.18 1.71 -5.43
N LYS A 59 6.19 2.46 -4.96
CA LYS A 59 7.57 2.39 -5.46
C LYS A 59 8.18 1.00 -5.26
N MET A 60 7.89 0.36 -4.13
CA MET A 60 8.37 -0.98 -3.81
C MET A 60 7.53 -2.11 -4.42
N LYS A 61 6.49 -1.76 -5.20
CA LYS A 61 5.53 -2.68 -5.83
C LYS A 61 4.87 -3.62 -4.81
N LEU A 62 4.46 -3.07 -3.67
CA LEU A 62 3.79 -3.80 -2.58
C LEU A 62 2.27 -3.59 -2.58
N VAL A 63 1.79 -2.58 -3.31
CA VAL A 63 0.36 -2.30 -3.53
C VAL A 63 0.07 -2.17 -5.02
N GLU A 64 -1.13 -2.58 -5.43
CA GLU A 64 -1.76 -2.26 -6.71
C GLU A 64 -2.39 -0.88 -6.63
N SER A 65 -2.31 -0.13 -7.72
CA SER A 65 -3.15 1.05 -7.90
C SER A 65 -4.19 0.79 -8.99
N ARG A 66 -5.44 1.15 -8.75
CA ARG A 66 -6.50 1.20 -9.75
C ARG A 66 -7.18 2.56 -9.71
N TRP A 67 -7.66 3.00 -10.87
CA TRP A 67 -8.49 4.19 -10.97
C TRP A 67 -9.95 3.77 -10.75
N GLN A 68 -10.64 4.42 -9.81
CA GLN A 68 -12.04 4.14 -9.49
C GLN A 68 -12.83 5.45 -9.29
N GLY A 69 -14.11 5.44 -9.65
CA GLY A 69 -15.04 6.57 -9.48
C GLY A 69 -15.50 7.21 -10.78
N GLU A 70 -16.46 8.13 -10.67
CA GLU A 70 -16.94 8.96 -11.77
C GLU A 70 -16.26 10.34 -11.71
N VAL A 71 -15.66 10.72 -12.84
CA VAL A 71 -14.93 11.95 -13.21
C VAL A 71 -14.80 13.05 -12.12
N PRO A 72 -13.57 13.40 -11.68
CA PRO A 72 -12.28 12.80 -12.02
C PRO A 72 -12.07 11.46 -11.29
N PRO A 73 -11.51 10.44 -11.97
CA PRO A 73 -11.24 9.16 -11.32
C PRO A 73 -10.19 9.34 -10.22
N ILE A 74 -10.41 8.72 -9.07
CA ILE A 74 -9.53 8.79 -7.91
C ILE A 74 -8.66 7.53 -7.89
N LYS A 75 -7.39 7.68 -7.53
CA LYS A 75 -6.44 6.57 -7.44
C LYS A 75 -6.69 5.82 -6.13
N ALA A 76 -7.09 4.56 -6.25
CA ALA A 76 -7.28 3.63 -5.14
C ALA A 76 -6.15 2.60 -5.08
N PHE A 77 -5.78 2.21 -3.86
CA PHE A 77 -4.68 1.31 -3.57
C PHE A 77 -5.16 0.08 -2.83
N HIS A 78 -4.52 -1.07 -3.10
CA HIS A 78 -4.79 -2.34 -2.41
C HIS A 78 -3.49 -3.15 -2.34
N ALA A 79 -3.21 -3.80 -1.20
CA ALA A 79 -2.01 -4.62 -1.05
C ALA A 79 -2.10 -5.89 -1.89
N TYR A 80 -0.97 -6.35 -2.45
CA TYR A 80 -0.93 -7.62 -3.20
C TYR A 80 -1.16 -8.86 -2.31
N TYR A 81 -0.90 -8.72 -1.02
CA TYR A 81 -0.90 -9.82 -0.06
C TYR A 81 -2.24 -9.91 0.65
N ASN A 82 -3.18 -10.63 0.06
CA ASN A 82 -4.40 -11.04 0.75
C ASN A 82 -4.11 -12.36 1.51
N SER A 83 -4.47 -12.41 2.80
CA SER A 83 -4.52 -13.68 3.52
C SER A 83 -5.80 -14.44 3.25
#